data_AF-A0A940QB55-F1
#
_entry.id   AF-A0A940QB55-F1
#
_cell.length_a   1.000
_cell.length_b   1.000
_cell.length_c   1.000
_cell.angle_alpha   90.00
_cell.angle_beta   90.00
_cell.angle_gamma   90.00
#
_symmetry.space_group_name_H-M   'P 1'
#
loop_
_entity.id
_entity.type
_entity.pdbx_description
1 polymer ?
#
loop_
_entity_poly.entity_id
_entity_poly.type
_entity_poly.pdbx_seq_one_letter_code
_entity_poly.pdbx_strand_id
1 'polypeptide(L)'
;MKRIMICVFLCIALLSVFGGKAVFADAIAEPANQFYHDNPRECEFISWRSFEVREDSPLLETPLDSVKNGEVKKGETVYSGFVYTDENGVEWCCCSFWFADNSDERKDGWIEKDKLSEIYNVFTFIDEHDPEMTDYNGELDGFIPQNEVILWEYPMGRICGRVPADKAYTRETYPFEKQELGDRCWTDEKGNVWVYIYRYICKGGERYDNCWIFASAPEAEELSAYGYDISASAGTAVSGSLSISEEETEEAYESAVKSLNPHKKDFILPFVLSAGTVLLSLILLKAIK
;
A
#
# COMPACT_ATOMS: atom_id res chain seq x y z
N MET A 1 -43.99 -27.70 -21.28
CA MET A 1 -43.75 -27.49 -19.84
C MET A 1 -42.48 -28.18 -19.33
N LYS A 2 -42.32 -29.50 -19.46
CA LYS A 2 -41.12 -30.24 -18.96
C LYS A 2 -39.76 -29.73 -19.48
N ARG A 3 -39.66 -29.36 -20.77
CA ARG A 3 -38.42 -28.85 -21.38
C ARG A 3 -38.02 -27.44 -20.87
N ILE A 4 -39.01 -26.59 -20.60
CA ILE A 4 -38.80 -25.24 -20.07
C ILE A 4 -38.29 -25.32 -18.63
N MET A 5 -38.86 -26.23 -17.83
CA MET A 5 -38.45 -26.44 -16.44
C MET A 5 -37.01 -26.97 -16.32
N ILE A 6 -36.58 -27.83 -17.25
CA ILE A 6 -35.19 -28.33 -17.33
C ILE A 6 -34.22 -27.20 -17.70
N CYS A 7 -34.58 -26.35 -18.68
CA CYS A 7 -33.75 -25.19 -19.04
C CYS A 7 -33.61 -24.19 -17.89
N VAL A 8 -34.68 -23.90 -17.15
CA VAL A 8 -34.64 -23.01 -15.99
C VAL A 8 -33.75 -23.59 -14.89
N PHE A 9 -33.83 -24.89 -14.62
CA PHE A 9 -32.98 -25.55 -13.63
C PHE A 9 -31.49 -25.55 -14.04
N LEU A 10 -31.19 -25.76 -15.33
CA LEU A 10 -29.84 -25.67 -15.86
C LEU A 10 -29.27 -24.25 -15.81
N CYS A 11 -30.09 -23.23 -16.08
CA CYS A 11 -29.67 -21.84 -15.95
C CYS A 11 -29.37 -21.47 -14.50
N ILE A 12 -30.20 -21.90 -13.54
CA ILE A 12 -29.96 -21.67 -12.10
C ILE A 12 -28.71 -22.43 -11.63
N ALA A 13 -28.53 -23.68 -12.08
CA ALA A 13 -27.33 -24.47 -11.77
C ALA A 13 -26.05 -23.84 -12.35
N LEU A 14 -26.09 -23.34 -13.59
CA LEU A 14 -24.98 -22.61 -14.20
C LEU A 14 -24.66 -21.32 -13.43
N LEU A 15 -25.67 -20.52 -13.06
CA LEU A 15 -25.49 -19.31 -12.26
C LEU A 15 -24.88 -19.59 -10.87
N SER A 16 -25.14 -20.77 -10.28
CA SER A 16 -24.53 -21.17 -9.00
C SER A 16 -23.08 -21.63 -9.12
N VAL A 17 -22.65 -22.15 -10.29
CA VAL A 17 -21.25 -22.53 -10.55
C VAL A 17 -20.39 -21.30 -10.89
N PHE A 18 -21.02 -20.23 -11.41
CA PHE A 18 -20.42 -18.90 -11.56
C PHE A 18 -20.63 -18.01 -10.32
N GLY A 19 -20.87 -18.60 -9.15
CA GLY A 19 -20.89 -17.89 -7.88
C GLY A 19 -19.65 -17.01 -7.79
N GLY A 20 -19.87 -15.69 -7.82
CA GLY A 20 -18.84 -14.69 -8.05
C GLY A 20 -17.64 -14.93 -7.15
N LYS A 21 -16.45 -14.95 -7.74
CA LYS A 21 -15.23 -14.81 -6.96
C LYS A 21 -15.40 -13.53 -6.14
N ALA A 22 -15.29 -13.64 -4.82
CA ALA A 22 -15.12 -12.45 -4.00
C ALA A 22 -13.86 -11.77 -4.51
N VAL A 23 -14.03 -10.66 -5.22
CA VAL A 23 -12.94 -9.77 -5.57
C VAL A 23 -12.76 -8.92 -4.34
N PHE A 24 -11.71 -9.23 -3.57
CA PHE A 24 -11.24 -8.33 -2.54
C PHE A 24 -10.52 -7.21 -3.28
N ALA A 25 -11.12 -6.03 -3.30
CA ALA A 25 -10.43 -4.82 -3.72
C ALA A 25 -9.56 -4.38 -2.54
N ASP A 26 -8.32 -3.99 -2.82
CA ASP A 26 -7.46 -3.37 -1.81
C ASP A 26 -8.14 -2.11 -1.28
N ALA A 27 -8.20 -1.99 0.04
CA ALA A 27 -8.72 -0.79 0.68
C ALA A 27 -7.64 0.30 0.63
N ILE A 28 -7.85 1.29 -0.24
CA ILE A 28 -7.04 2.50 -0.24
C ILE A 28 -7.54 3.41 0.88
N ALA A 29 -6.62 3.94 1.69
CA ALA A 29 -6.98 4.94 2.68
C ALA A 29 -7.55 6.18 1.97
N GLU A 30 -8.76 6.59 2.35
CA GLU A 30 -9.42 7.75 1.77
C GLU A 30 -9.23 9.01 2.64
N PRO A 31 -9.25 10.22 2.06
CA PRO A 31 -9.34 11.46 2.82
C PRO A 31 -10.63 11.50 3.62
N ALA A 32 -10.64 12.15 4.79
CA ALA A 32 -11.85 12.35 5.59
C ALA A 32 -12.69 13.55 5.11
N ASN A 33 -12.32 14.14 3.96
CA ASN A 33 -12.88 15.38 3.46
C ASN A 33 -14.25 15.13 2.79
N GLN A 34 -15.24 15.94 3.13
CA GLN A 34 -16.62 15.76 2.65
C GLN A 34 -16.75 15.89 1.12
N PHE A 35 -16.05 16.84 0.49
CA PHE A 35 -16.11 17.02 -0.96
C PHE A 35 -15.61 15.78 -1.71
N TYR A 36 -14.53 15.15 -1.22
CA TYR A 36 -14.04 13.88 -1.76
C TYR A 36 -15.12 12.79 -1.67
N HIS A 37 -15.74 12.63 -0.50
CA HIS A 37 -16.77 11.60 -0.28
C HIS A 37 -18.03 11.81 -1.12
N ASP A 38 -18.38 13.07 -1.40
CA ASP A 38 -19.52 13.40 -2.26
C ASP A 38 -19.19 13.20 -3.75
N ASN A 39 -17.91 13.35 -4.14
CA ASN A 39 -17.46 13.30 -5.55
C ASN A 39 -16.27 12.35 -5.79
N PRO A 40 -16.28 11.09 -5.32
CA PRO A 40 -15.09 10.24 -5.32
C PRO A 40 -14.67 9.81 -6.73
N ARG A 41 -15.60 9.82 -7.69
CA ARG A 41 -15.34 9.45 -9.09
C ARG A 41 -14.72 10.57 -9.91
N GLU A 42 -14.75 11.79 -9.38
CA GLU A 42 -14.15 12.97 -10.00
C GLU A 42 -12.74 13.22 -9.46
N CYS A 43 -12.31 12.42 -8.49
CA CYS A 43 -10.98 12.44 -7.91
C CYS A 43 -10.14 11.31 -8.49
N GLU A 44 -8.97 11.64 -9.02
CA GLU A 44 -7.96 10.68 -9.48
C GLU A 44 -7.05 10.30 -8.31
N PHE A 45 -6.80 9.00 -8.14
CA PHE A 45 -5.81 8.50 -7.19
C PHE A 45 -4.42 8.54 -7.84
N ILE A 46 -3.47 9.22 -7.20
CA ILE A 46 -2.11 9.48 -7.74
C ILE A 46 -1.00 8.78 -6.95
N SER A 47 -1.33 7.72 -6.20
CA SER A 47 -0.48 7.18 -5.14
C SER A 47 -0.20 8.22 -4.03
N TRP A 48 0.14 7.78 -2.82
CA TRP A 48 0.41 8.73 -1.74
C TRP A 48 1.70 9.52 -2.03
N ARG A 49 1.57 10.84 -2.18
CA ARG A 49 2.65 11.77 -2.48
C ARG A 49 2.90 12.73 -1.32
N SER A 50 4.15 13.14 -1.21
CA SER A 50 4.60 14.19 -0.28
C SER A 50 4.90 15.45 -1.09
N PHE A 51 4.46 16.59 -0.60
CA PHE A 51 4.69 17.88 -1.26
C PHE A 51 5.21 18.92 -0.29
N GLU A 52 6.14 19.74 -0.75
CA GLU A 52 6.54 20.97 -0.07
C GLU A 52 5.66 22.13 -0.56
N VAL A 53 5.14 22.92 0.38
CA VAL A 53 4.32 24.10 0.09
C VAL A 53 5.22 25.26 -0.36
N ARG A 54 4.97 25.81 -1.56
CA ARG A 54 5.82 26.84 -2.19
C ARG A 54 5.58 28.25 -1.64
N GLU A 55 4.37 28.51 -1.18
CA GLU A 55 3.92 29.78 -0.62
C GLU A 55 2.79 29.59 0.38
N ASP A 56 2.68 30.50 1.36
CA ASP A 56 1.58 30.50 2.33
C ASP A 56 0.23 30.44 1.61
N SER A 57 -0.55 29.39 1.89
CA SER A 57 -1.74 29.07 1.11
C SER A 57 -2.89 28.62 2.01
N PRO A 58 -4.13 29.07 1.75
CA PRO A 58 -5.28 28.54 2.46
C PRO A 58 -5.54 27.09 2.05
N LEU A 59 -6.00 26.28 3.00
CA LEU A 59 -6.65 25.02 2.70
C LEU A 59 -8.15 25.25 2.63
N LEU A 60 -8.76 24.81 1.54
CA LEU A 60 -10.18 25.00 1.29
C LEU A 60 -10.97 23.76 1.70
N GLU A 61 -12.21 23.95 2.16
CA GLU A 61 -13.12 22.84 2.45
C GLU A 61 -13.45 22.07 1.16
N THR A 62 -13.65 22.80 0.06
CA THR A 62 -13.88 22.27 -1.28
C THR A 62 -13.00 23.01 -2.30
N PRO A 63 -12.68 22.40 -3.45
CA PRO A 63 -11.95 23.08 -4.52
C PRO A 63 -12.83 24.08 -5.30
N LEU A 64 -14.15 24.12 -5.02
CA LEU A 64 -15.14 24.90 -5.78
C LEU A 64 -15.59 26.18 -5.09
N ASP A 65 -15.26 26.36 -3.81
CA ASP A 65 -15.59 27.54 -3.03
C ASP A 65 -14.35 28.12 -2.34
N SER A 66 -14.51 29.26 -1.65
CA SER A 66 -13.42 29.92 -0.92
C SER A 66 -13.52 29.75 0.59
N VAL A 67 -14.26 28.74 1.07
CA VAL A 67 -14.39 28.46 2.51
C VAL A 67 -13.09 27.83 2.99
N LYS A 68 -12.47 28.45 4.00
CA LYS A 68 -11.17 28.03 4.51
C LYS A 68 -11.33 27.03 5.64
N ASN A 69 -10.71 25.86 5.50
CA ASN A 69 -10.58 24.86 6.56
C ASN A 69 -9.25 24.98 7.33
N GLY A 70 -8.31 25.77 6.79
CA GLY A 70 -7.00 25.97 7.43
C GLY A 70 -6.06 26.82 6.58
N GLU A 71 -4.80 26.78 6.97
CA GLU A 71 -3.70 27.41 6.24
C GLU A 71 -2.46 26.51 6.35
N VAL A 72 -1.71 26.43 5.27
CA VAL A 72 -0.38 25.82 5.23
C VAL A 72 0.65 26.89 4.92
N LYS A 73 1.80 26.78 5.56
CA LYS A 73 2.90 27.74 5.45
C LYS A 73 3.93 27.28 4.44
N LYS A 74 4.58 28.24 3.81
CA LYS A 74 5.71 27.97 2.93
C LYS A 74 6.76 27.09 3.64
N GLY A 75 7.18 26.02 2.97
CA GLY A 75 8.14 25.05 3.46
C GLY A 75 7.54 23.92 4.31
N GLU A 76 6.24 23.96 4.63
CA GLU A 76 5.57 22.82 5.27
C GLU A 76 5.42 21.65 4.29
N THR A 77 5.44 20.43 4.83
CA THR A 77 5.18 19.21 4.07
C THR A 77 3.73 18.78 4.24
N VAL A 78 3.05 18.53 3.13
CA VAL A 78 1.69 17.99 3.08
C VAL A 78 1.67 16.65 2.33
N TYR A 79 0.69 15.81 2.65
CA TYR A 79 0.52 14.52 1.99
C TYR A 79 -0.81 14.48 1.23
N SER A 80 -0.79 13.98 0.00
CA SER A 80 -2.01 13.79 -0.78
C SER A 80 -1.92 12.54 -1.63
N GLY A 81 -3.01 11.79 -1.70
CA GLY A 81 -3.17 10.65 -2.62
C GLY A 81 -4.17 10.91 -3.73
N PHE A 82 -4.84 12.07 -3.73
CA PHE A 82 -6.00 12.32 -4.57
C PHE A 82 -5.98 13.72 -5.17
N VAL A 83 -6.25 13.79 -6.48
CA VAL A 83 -6.31 15.02 -7.25
C VAL A 83 -7.71 15.19 -7.85
N TYR A 84 -8.27 16.38 -7.71
CA TYR A 84 -9.47 16.80 -8.42
C TYR A 84 -9.09 17.82 -9.49
N THR A 85 -9.64 17.70 -10.70
CA THR A 85 -9.46 18.70 -11.76
C THR A 85 -10.78 19.42 -11.98
N ASP A 86 -10.79 20.74 -11.80
CA ASP A 86 -11.99 21.54 -11.99
C ASP A 86 -12.35 21.76 -13.48
N GLU A 87 -13.50 22.38 -13.74
CA GLU A 87 -13.97 22.67 -15.11
C GLU A 87 -13.03 23.59 -15.91
N ASN A 88 -12.15 24.34 -15.23
CA ASN A 88 -11.16 25.22 -15.85
C ASN A 88 -9.80 24.53 -16.06
N GLY A 89 -9.66 23.27 -15.66
CA GLY A 89 -8.42 22.51 -15.75
C GLY A 89 -7.43 22.78 -14.62
N VAL A 90 -7.86 23.39 -13.51
CA VAL A 90 -7.03 23.57 -12.33
C VAL A 90 -7.01 22.26 -11.54
N GLU A 91 -5.82 21.76 -11.24
CA GLU A 91 -5.60 20.58 -10.41
C GLU A 91 -5.52 20.97 -8.92
N TRP A 92 -6.27 20.24 -8.09
CA TRP A 92 -6.37 20.44 -6.65
C TRP A 92 -5.98 19.16 -5.92
N CYS A 93 -5.04 19.24 -4.98
CA CYS A 93 -4.66 18.12 -4.13
C CYS A 93 -5.52 18.11 -2.87
N CYS A 94 -6.13 16.96 -2.54
CA CYS A 94 -6.77 16.75 -1.25
C CYS A 94 -5.69 16.39 -0.22
N CYS A 95 -5.21 17.39 0.51
CA CYS A 95 -4.13 17.23 1.47
C CYS A 95 -4.66 16.80 2.83
N SER A 96 -3.96 15.87 3.46
CA SER A 96 -4.11 15.53 4.88
C SER A 96 -2.80 15.85 5.60
N PHE A 97 -2.90 16.41 6.80
CA PHE A 97 -1.74 16.75 7.61
C PHE A 97 -2.02 16.53 9.09
N TRP A 98 -0.97 16.18 9.81
CA TRP A 98 -0.93 16.13 11.26
C TRP A 98 -0.21 17.39 11.72
N PHE A 99 -0.83 18.21 12.56
CA PHE A 99 -0.09 19.30 13.17
C PHE A 99 0.94 18.72 14.15
N ALA A 100 2.16 19.24 14.08
CA ALA A 100 3.25 18.83 14.97
C ALA A 100 3.03 19.23 16.45
N ASP A 101 1.90 19.85 16.78
CA ASP A 101 1.64 20.48 18.08
C ASP A 101 0.67 19.68 18.96
N ASN A 102 0.78 18.34 19.03
CA ASN A 102 0.01 17.50 19.96
C ASN A 102 -1.52 17.76 19.92
N SER A 103 -2.03 18.34 18.84
CA SER A 103 -3.46 18.45 18.61
C SER A 103 -3.89 17.24 17.80
N ASP A 104 -4.80 16.43 18.36
CA ASP A 104 -5.46 15.32 17.66
C ASP A 104 -6.34 15.79 16.48
N GLU A 105 -6.27 17.07 16.09
CA GLU A 105 -7.01 17.63 14.97
C GLU A 105 -6.25 17.40 13.68
N ARG A 106 -6.47 16.22 13.07
CA ARG A 106 -6.24 16.04 11.64
C ARG A 106 -7.08 17.09 10.90
N LYS A 107 -6.41 17.97 10.18
CA LYS A 107 -7.09 18.82 9.19
C LYS A 107 -6.82 18.25 7.81
N ASP A 108 -7.86 18.32 6.99
CA ASP A 108 -7.81 18.01 5.57
C ASP A 108 -8.33 19.20 4.78
N GLY A 109 -8.01 19.24 3.50
CA GLY A 109 -8.50 20.30 2.64
C GLY A 109 -7.84 20.31 1.28
N TRP A 110 -8.35 21.19 0.44
CA TRP A 110 -7.93 21.32 -0.95
C TRP A 110 -6.98 22.50 -1.10
N ILE A 111 -5.91 22.26 -1.85
CA ILE A 111 -4.93 23.27 -2.26
C ILE A 111 -4.62 23.05 -3.74
N GLU A 112 -4.43 24.15 -4.48
CA GLU A 112 -4.01 24.07 -5.88
C GLU A 112 -2.65 23.39 -5.97
N LYS A 113 -2.53 22.44 -6.90
CA LYS A 113 -1.31 21.64 -7.08
C LYS A 113 -0.11 22.49 -7.52
N ASP A 114 -0.33 23.63 -8.18
CA ASP A 114 0.74 24.53 -8.62
C ASP A 114 1.47 25.26 -7.47
N LYS A 115 0.80 25.38 -6.30
CA LYS A 115 1.34 25.86 -5.02
C LYS A 115 2.17 24.81 -4.30
N LEU A 116 2.22 23.60 -4.83
CA LEU A 116 2.96 22.47 -4.28
C LEU A 116 4.17 22.12 -5.16
N SER A 117 5.25 21.72 -4.52
CA SER A 117 6.40 21.07 -5.16
C SER A 117 6.45 19.62 -4.70
N GLU A 118 6.38 18.66 -5.63
CA GLU A 118 6.49 17.25 -5.27
C GLU A 118 7.87 16.94 -4.68
N ILE A 119 7.88 16.26 -3.53
CA ILE A 119 9.09 15.71 -2.91
C ILE A 119 9.26 14.30 -3.42
N TYR A 120 10.36 14.06 -4.13
CA TYR A 120 10.68 12.73 -4.66
C TYR A 120 10.79 11.71 -3.53
N ASN A 121 9.97 10.67 -3.59
CA ASN A 121 9.90 9.64 -2.56
C ASN A 121 9.81 8.23 -3.18
N VAL A 122 9.64 7.22 -2.32
CA VAL A 122 9.52 5.80 -2.71
C VAL A 122 8.45 5.55 -3.77
N PHE A 123 7.30 6.21 -3.67
CA PHE A 123 6.18 6.02 -4.59
C PHE A 123 6.43 6.73 -5.92
N THR A 124 7.06 7.90 -5.91
CA THR A 124 7.49 8.57 -7.15
C THR A 124 8.45 7.68 -7.93
N PHE A 125 9.43 7.07 -7.25
CA PHE A 125 10.34 6.11 -7.87
C PHE A 125 9.61 4.89 -8.43
N ILE A 126 8.70 4.30 -7.67
CA ILE A 126 7.93 3.13 -8.11
C ILE A 126 7.13 3.45 -9.37
N ASP A 127 6.42 4.57 -9.41
CA ASP A 127 5.57 4.90 -10.55
C ASP A 127 6.39 5.20 -11.82
N GLU A 128 7.58 5.81 -11.68
CA GLU A 128 8.50 6.06 -12.80
C GLU A 128 9.10 4.78 -13.37
N HIS A 129 9.42 3.81 -12.51
CA HIS A 129 10.14 2.58 -12.87
C HIS A 129 9.27 1.31 -12.88
N ASP A 130 7.97 1.40 -12.63
CA ASP A 130 7.03 0.25 -12.58
C ASP A 130 7.17 -0.69 -13.80
N PRO A 131 7.28 -0.19 -15.06
CA PRO A 131 7.43 -1.05 -16.23
C PRO A 131 8.74 -1.85 -16.27
N GLU A 132 9.75 -1.43 -15.50
CA GLU A 132 11.08 -2.06 -15.41
C GLU A 132 11.18 -3.04 -14.23
N MET A 133 10.20 -3.04 -13.32
CA MET A 133 10.22 -3.87 -12.14
C MET A 133 9.83 -5.32 -12.44
N THR A 134 10.42 -6.24 -11.68
CA THR A 134 10.11 -7.67 -11.73
C THR A 134 9.63 -8.16 -10.37
N ASP A 135 8.90 -9.26 -10.34
CA ASP A 135 8.56 -9.92 -9.07
C ASP A 135 9.82 -10.36 -8.32
N TYR A 136 9.78 -10.28 -6.99
CA TYR A 136 10.83 -10.85 -6.15
C TYR A 136 10.92 -12.38 -6.32
N ASN A 137 12.13 -12.89 -6.52
CA ASN A 137 12.40 -14.30 -6.78
C ASN A 137 13.52 -14.87 -5.89
N GLY A 138 13.66 -14.33 -4.67
CA GLY A 138 14.58 -14.89 -3.68
C GLY A 138 15.96 -14.25 -3.67
N GLU A 139 16.10 -13.02 -4.17
CA GLU A 139 17.36 -12.28 -4.26
C GLU A 139 18.05 -12.12 -2.90
N LEU A 140 17.30 -12.17 -1.80
CA LEU A 140 17.81 -12.09 -0.42
C LEU A 140 17.75 -13.44 0.33
N ASP A 141 17.34 -14.53 -0.31
CA ASP A 141 17.06 -15.82 0.37
C ASP A 141 18.27 -16.42 1.11
N GLY A 142 19.48 -16.20 0.58
CA GLY A 142 20.72 -16.70 1.15
C GLY A 142 21.44 -15.70 2.06
N PHE A 143 20.90 -14.49 2.23
CA PHE A 143 21.55 -13.45 2.98
C PHE A 143 21.31 -13.62 4.49
N ILE A 144 22.39 -13.58 5.26
CA ILE A 144 22.37 -13.60 6.73
C ILE A 144 23.10 -12.35 7.23
N PRO A 145 22.36 -11.37 7.80
CA PRO A 145 22.96 -10.15 8.33
C PRO A 145 24.02 -10.43 9.38
N GLN A 146 25.15 -9.73 9.30
CA GLN A 146 26.25 -9.78 10.26
C GLN A 146 26.23 -8.57 11.21
N ASN A 147 25.96 -7.37 10.68
CA ASN A 147 25.89 -6.13 11.48
C ASN A 147 24.52 -5.49 11.41
N GLU A 148 24.18 -4.87 10.28
CA GLU A 148 22.91 -4.20 10.07
C GLU A 148 22.52 -4.17 8.59
N VAL A 149 21.24 -4.38 8.31
CA VAL A 149 20.67 -4.21 6.97
C VAL A 149 20.38 -2.73 6.75
N ILE A 150 20.89 -2.17 5.66
CA ILE A 150 20.68 -0.77 5.28
C ILE A 150 19.40 -0.67 4.44
N LEU A 151 18.49 0.19 4.88
CA LEU A 151 17.23 0.47 4.21
C LEU A 151 17.29 1.84 3.53
N TRP A 152 16.96 1.86 2.25
CA TRP A 152 16.94 3.05 1.40
C TRP A 152 15.51 3.47 1.12
N GLU A 153 15.23 4.77 1.04
CA GLU A 153 13.89 5.24 0.68
C GLU A 153 13.53 4.89 -0.76
N TYR A 154 14.52 5.00 -1.65
CA TYR A 154 14.48 4.57 -3.03
C TYR A 154 15.91 4.18 -3.45
N PRO A 155 16.09 3.42 -4.54
CA PRO A 155 17.42 3.03 -5.00
C PRO A 155 18.37 4.22 -5.12
N MET A 156 19.55 4.10 -4.52
CA MET A 156 20.59 5.15 -4.44
C MET A 156 20.17 6.47 -3.76
N GLY A 157 19.00 6.49 -3.12
CA GLY A 157 18.44 7.65 -2.45
C GLY A 157 19.03 7.90 -1.07
N ARG A 158 18.20 8.44 -0.18
CA ARG A 158 18.55 8.55 1.24
C ARG A 158 18.38 7.21 1.95
N ILE A 159 19.22 6.97 2.96
CA ILE A 159 19.02 5.87 3.91
C ILE A 159 17.88 6.28 4.85
N CYS A 160 16.82 5.48 4.90
CA CYS A 160 15.63 5.70 5.73
C CYS A 160 15.60 4.83 6.98
N GLY A 161 16.43 3.79 7.06
CA GLY A 161 16.44 2.88 8.21
C GLY A 161 17.66 1.98 8.27
N ARG A 162 17.87 1.39 9.45
CA ARG A 162 18.91 0.40 9.72
C ARG A 162 18.34 -0.68 10.61
N VAL A 163 18.48 -1.94 10.20
CA VAL A 163 17.99 -3.09 10.97
C VAL A 163 19.17 -3.87 11.52
N PRO A 164 19.44 -3.82 12.83
CA PRO A 164 20.46 -4.64 13.47
C PRO A 164 20.29 -6.14 13.19
N ALA A 165 21.38 -6.87 13.02
CA ALA A 165 21.38 -8.28 12.66
C ALA A 165 20.65 -9.17 13.68
N ASP A 166 20.74 -8.83 14.97
CA ASP A 166 20.03 -9.53 16.05
C ASP A 166 18.51 -9.28 16.00
N LYS A 167 18.09 -8.15 15.42
CA LYS A 167 16.70 -7.80 15.18
C LYS A 167 16.15 -8.27 13.84
N ALA A 168 17.01 -8.52 12.85
CA ALA A 168 16.59 -8.95 11.52
C ALA A 168 15.94 -10.34 11.55
N TYR A 169 14.82 -10.50 10.85
CA TYR A 169 14.32 -11.81 10.49
C TYR A 169 15.05 -12.30 9.24
N THR A 170 15.56 -13.52 9.33
CA THR A 170 16.06 -14.28 8.18
C THR A 170 15.00 -15.30 7.78
N ARG A 171 15.05 -15.82 6.55
CA ARG A 171 14.18 -16.92 6.13
C ARG A 171 14.22 -18.14 7.05
N GLU A 172 15.34 -18.36 7.75
CA GLU A 172 15.48 -19.44 8.74
C GLU A 172 14.81 -19.14 10.08
N THR A 173 14.69 -17.85 10.46
CA THR A 173 14.21 -17.43 11.78
C THR A 173 12.79 -16.88 11.77
N TYR A 174 12.24 -16.58 10.59
CA TYR A 174 10.85 -16.25 10.39
C TYR A 174 10.35 -16.89 9.09
N PRO A 175 9.29 -17.72 9.15
CA PRO A 175 8.69 -18.31 7.97
C PRO A 175 7.81 -17.24 7.32
N PHE A 176 8.42 -16.21 6.75
CA PHE A 176 7.72 -15.37 5.78
C PHE A 176 7.14 -16.32 4.72
N GLU A 177 5.83 -16.28 4.48
CA GLU A 177 5.34 -16.72 3.17
C GLU A 177 6.07 -15.85 2.13
N LYS A 178 6.31 -16.37 0.91
CA LYS A 178 7.21 -15.79 -0.11
C LYS A 178 7.12 -14.26 -0.36
N GLN A 179 6.08 -13.60 0.14
CA GLN A 179 5.69 -12.22 -0.12
C GLN A 179 6.10 -11.21 0.96
N GLU A 180 6.74 -11.61 2.06
CA GLU A 180 6.99 -10.66 3.18
C GLU A 180 8.45 -10.20 3.33
N LEU A 181 9.40 -10.76 2.55
CA LEU A 181 10.80 -10.31 2.50
C LEU A 181 11.12 -9.43 1.29
N GLY A 182 10.19 -9.29 0.35
CA GLY A 182 10.42 -8.60 -0.91
C GLY A 182 9.21 -8.76 -1.81
N ASP A 183 8.74 -7.64 -2.34
CA ASP A 183 7.59 -7.63 -3.24
C ASP A 183 8.06 -7.58 -4.69
N ARG A 184 8.97 -6.65 -4.97
CA ARG A 184 9.43 -6.34 -6.31
C ARG A 184 10.93 -6.10 -6.33
N CYS A 185 11.52 -6.25 -7.49
CA CYS A 185 12.90 -5.93 -7.76
C CYS A 185 13.00 -4.89 -8.86
N TRP A 186 14.02 -4.04 -8.76
CA TRP A 186 14.43 -3.15 -9.84
C TRP A 186 15.92 -3.38 -10.11
N THR A 187 16.30 -3.47 -11.39
CA THR A 187 17.69 -3.63 -11.80
C THR A 187 18.17 -2.34 -12.44
N ASP A 188 19.24 -1.78 -11.89
CA ASP A 188 19.80 -0.52 -12.38
C ASP A 188 20.54 -0.70 -13.71
N GLU A 189 20.96 0.42 -14.30
CA GLU A 189 21.73 0.46 -15.55
C GLU A 189 23.07 -0.31 -15.49
N LYS A 190 23.58 -0.55 -14.29
CA LYS A 190 24.86 -1.24 -14.04
C LYS A 190 24.66 -2.73 -13.76
N GLY A 191 23.42 -3.22 -13.77
CA GLY A 191 23.05 -4.60 -13.49
C GLY A 191 22.96 -4.94 -12.00
N ASN A 192 22.97 -3.95 -11.12
CA ASN A 192 22.77 -4.15 -9.70
C ASN A 192 21.28 -4.25 -9.37
N VAL A 193 20.93 -5.12 -8.42
CA VAL A 193 19.55 -5.39 -8.06
C VAL A 193 19.18 -4.71 -6.74
N TRP A 194 18.01 -4.09 -6.73
CA TRP A 194 17.37 -3.48 -5.57
C TRP A 194 16.06 -4.20 -5.28
N VAL A 195 15.82 -4.53 -4.02
CA VAL A 195 14.61 -5.23 -3.58
C VAL A 195 13.73 -4.27 -2.81
N TYR A 196 12.51 -4.07 -3.30
CA TYR A 196 11.48 -3.28 -2.61
C TYR A 196 10.80 -4.14 -1.54
N ILE A 197 10.64 -3.53 -0.38
CA ILE A 197 10.04 -4.11 0.81
C ILE A 197 8.86 -3.21 1.20
N TYR A 198 7.64 -3.67 0.96
CA TYR A 198 6.44 -2.98 1.43
C TYR A 198 6.41 -2.90 2.95
N ARG A 199 6.80 -3.99 3.63
CA ARG A 199 6.83 -4.09 5.09
C ARG A 199 7.95 -5.00 5.59
N TYR A 200 8.86 -4.44 6.36
CA TYR A 200 9.89 -5.15 7.12
C TYR A 200 9.54 -5.12 8.60
N ILE A 201 9.22 -6.27 9.19
CA ILE A 201 9.00 -6.40 10.64
C ILE A 201 10.27 -6.96 11.27
N CYS A 202 10.69 -6.43 12.41
CA CYS A 202 11.86 -6.87 13.15
C CYS A 202 11.48 -7.73 14.36
N LYS A 203 12.42 -8.54 14.85
CA LYS A 203 12.34 -9.16 16.18
C LYS A 203 12.25 -8.05 17.22
N GLY A 204 11.14 -8.00 17.95
CA GLY A 204 10.84 -6.93 18.91
C GLY A 204 9.76 -5.96 18.44
N GLY A 205 9.17 -6.16 17.26
CA GLY A 205 7.96 -5.44 16.83
C GLY A 205 8.22 -4.13 16.09
N GLU A 206 9.48 -3.67 16.01
CA GLU A 206 9.85 -2.55 15.14
C GLU A 206 9.48 -2.86 13.69
N ARG A 207 9.03 -1.84 12.96
CA ARG A 207 8.53 -1.96 11.59
C ARG A 207 9.08 -0.83 10.72
N TYR A 208 9.47 -1.19 9.51
CA TYR A 208 9.83 -0.28 8.43
C TYR A 208 8.94 -0.57 7.23
N ASP A 209 8.40 0.46 6.60
CA ASP A 209 7.52 0.30 5.44
C ASP A 209 8.07 1.02 4.23
N ASN A 210 7.75 0.51 3.04
CA ASN A 210 8.08 1.11 1.76
C ASN A 210 9.57 1.48 1.64
N CYS A 211 10.42 0.49 1.83
CA CYS A 211 11.87 0.66 1.80
C CYS A 211 12.51 -0.20 0.71
N TRP A 212 13.76 0.09 0.36
CA TRP A 212 14.55 -0.66 -0.59
C TRP A 212 15.81 -1.21 0.06
N ILE A 213 16.22 -2.41 -0.35
CA ILE A 213 17.46 -3.06 0.04
C ILE A 213 18.33 -3.25 -1.19
N PHE A 214 19.60 -2.89 -1.08
CA PHE A 214 20.59 -3.19 -2.12
C PHE A 214 20.99 -4.66 -2.06
N ALA A 215 20.49 -5.50 -2.98
CA ALA A 215 20.60 -6.95 -2.86
C ALA A 215 22.04 -7.47 -2.95
N SER A 216 22.88 -6.83 -3.77
CA SER A 216 24.28 -7.24 -3.94
C SER A 216 25.13 -7.00 -2.70
N ALA A 217 24.75 -6.04 -1.85
CA ALA A 217 25.38 -5.80 -0.55
C ALA A 217 24.42 -5.12 0.42
N PRO A 218 23.54 -5.91 1.09
CA PRO A 218 22.47 -5.35 1.93
C PRO A 218 22.96 -4.54 3.15
N GLU A 219 24.23 -4.68 3.53
CA GLU A 219 24.86 -3.94 4.63
C GLU A 219 25.72 -2.75 4.15
N ALA A 220 25.74 -2.45 2.84
CA ALA A 220 26.57 -1.38 2.29
C ALA A 220 25.84 -0.03 2.31
N GLU A 221 26.44 0.93 3.02
CA GLU A 221 26.08 2.35 2.95
C GLU A 221 26.84 3.07 1.82
N GLU A 222 28.13 2.75 1.66
CA GLU A 222 28.96 3.28 0.59
C GLU A 222 28.87 2.40 -0.66
N LEU A 223 28.23 2.92 -1.71
CA LEU A 223 28.03 2.16 -2.94
C LEU A 223 29.11 2.42 -4.01
N SER A 224 30.19 3.14 -3.69
CA SER A 224 31.27 3.43 -4.65
C SER A 224 31.89 2.19 -5.29
N ALA A 225 31.98 1.09 -4.54
CA ALA A 225 32.45 -0.20 -5.05
C ALA A 225 31.52 -0.83 -6.12
N TYR A 226 30.27 -0.34 -6.22
CA TYR A 226 29.24 -0.81 -7.16
C TYR A 226 29.00 0.22 -8.28
N GLY A 227 29.90 1.20 -8.42
CA GLY A 227 29.89 2.18 -9.50
C GLY A 227 29.00 3.40 -9.27
N TYR A 228 28.68 3.73 -8.01
CA TYR A 228 27.92 4.93 -7.68
C TYR A 228 28.81 6.01 -7.04
N ASP A 229 28.61 7.28 -7.40
CA ASP A 229 29.22 8.43 -6.72
C ASP A 229 28.14 9.12 -5.89
N ILE A 230 27.99 8.71 -4.63
CA ILE A 230 26.89 9.18 -3.75
C ILE A 230 27.34 10.33 -2.84
N SER A 231 28.23 11.20 -3.33
CA SER A 231 28.80 12.30 -2.53
C SER A 231 27.80 13.42 -2.15
N ALA A 232 26.50 13.30 -2.46
CA ALA A 232 25.53 14.40 -2.32
C ALA A 232 24.16 14.08 -1.68
N SER A 233 23.84 12.84 -1.26
CA SER A 233 22.47 12.51 -0.80
C SER A 233 22.17 12.80 0.70
N ALA A 234 23.10 13.41 1.43
CA ALA A 234 22.88 13.86 2.81
C ALA A 234 22.02 15.14 2.84
N GLY A 235 20.72 15.03 2.56
CA GLY A 235 19.78 16.16 2.48
C GLY A 235 18.43 15.89 3.13
N THR A 236 18.26 16.45 4.32
CA THR A 236 17.01 16.73 5.07
C THR A 236 16.06 15.56 5.39
N ALA A 237 16.17 15.08 6.63
CA ALA A 237 15.19 14.24 7.28
C ALA A 237 13.85 15.00 7.48
N VAL A 238 12.75 14.38 7.05
CA VAL A 238 11.51 14.41 7.82
C VAL A 238 11.38 12.98 8.33
N SER A 239 11.75 12.77 9.60
CA SER A 239 11.47 11.52 10.29
C SER A 239 9.96 11.44 10.47
N GLY A 240 9.27 10.84 9.51
CA GLY A 240 7.98 10.24 9.77
C GLY A 240 8.19 8.94 10.55
N SER A 241 8.75 9.02 11.77
CA SER A 241 8.46 7.98 12.73
C SER A 241 6.96 8.10 12.98
N LEU A 242 6.17 7.24 12.33
CA LEU A 242 4.87 6.87 12.83
C LEU A 242 5.15 6.17 14.17
N SER A 243 5.33 6.97 15.23
CA SER A 243 5.28 6.49 16.60
C SER A 243 3.83 6.17 16.88
N ILE A 244 3.38 5.04 16.34
CA ILE A 244 2.15 4.39 16.73
C ILE A 244 2.40 3.92 18.16
N SER A 245 1.58 4.37 19.10
CA SER A 245 1.69 3.96 20.50
C SER A 245 1.54 2.44 20.62
N GLU A 246 2.15 1.82 21.64
CA GLU A 246 2.04 0.36 21.86
C GLU A 246 0.57 -0.12 21.92
N GLU A 247 -0.33 0.75 22.36
CA GLU A 247 -1.78 0.49 22.45
C GLU A 247 -2.45 0.50 21.06
N GLU A 248 -2.07 1.41 20.16
CA GLU A 248 -2.55 1.45 18.78
C GLU A 248 -1.97 0.31 17.92
N THR A 249 -0.74 -0.17 18.21
CA THR A 249 -0.18 -1.35 17.55
C THR A 249 -0.92 -2.62 17.92
N GLU A 250 -1.38 -2.76 19.17
CA GLU A 250 -2.14 -3.93 19.63
C GLU A 250 -3.55 -3.94 19.03
N GLU A 251 -4.22 -2.78 18.94
CA GLU A 251 -5.53 -2.65 18.29
C GLU A 251 -5.45 -2.84 16.77
N ALA A 252 -4.41 -2.28 16.12
CA ALA A 252 -4.17 -2.50 14.70
C ALA A 252 -3.80 -3.97 14.40
N TYR A 253 -3.05 -4.62 15.29
CA TYR A 253 -2.73 -6.05 15.19
C TYR A 253 -3.97 -6.92 15.39
N GLU A 254 -4.78 -6.68 16.42
CA GLU A 254 -6.04 -7.39 16.66
C GLU A 254 -7.05 -7.15 15.52
N SER A 255 -7.15 -5.93 15.00
CA SER A 255 -7.97 -5.59 13.83
C SER A 255 -7.48 -6.30 12.56
N ALA A 256 -6.16 -6.34 12.33
CA ALA A 256 -5.56 -7.04 11.21
C ALA A 256 -5.77 -8.57 11.31
N VAL A 257 -5.53 -9.17 12.48
CA VAL A 257 -5.78 -10.59 12.76
C VAL A 257 -7.27 -10.95 12.58
N LYS A 258 -8.17 -10.06 12.98
CA LYS A 258 -9.62 -10.23 12.82
C LYS A 258 -10.08 -10.06 11.36
N SER A 259 -9.42 -9.19 10.60
CA SER A 259 -9.65 -9.01 9.15
C SER A 259 -9.10 -10.17 8.32
N LEU A 260 -7.97 -10.76 8.74
CA LEU A 260 -7.34 -11.92 8.11
C LEU A 260 -8.08 -13.23 8.43
N ASN A 261 -8.97 -13.24 9.41
CA ASN A 261 -9.66 -14.45 9.85
C ASN A 261 -11.18 -14.26 10.05
N PRO A 262 -11.97 -13.81 9.04
CA PRO A 262 -13.37 -13.51 9.29
C PRO A 262 -14.18 -14.76 9.65
N HIS A 263 -14.00 -15.90 8.97
CA HIS A 263 -14.85 -17.08 9.24
C HIS A 263 -14.19 -18.41 8.83
N LYS A 264 -13.55 -19.10 9.77
CA LYS A 264 -13.34 -20.56 9.68
C LYS A 264 -14.62 -21.37 9.93
N LYS A 265 -15.78 -20.73 10.11
CA LYS A 265 -17.05 -21.38 10.44
C LYS A 265 -18.05 -21.53 9.30
N ASP A 266 -17.91 -20.83 8.16
CA ASP A 266 -18.98 -20.81 7.14
C ASP A 266 -18.67 -21.52 5.82
N PHE A 267 -17.48 -22.13 5.68
CA PHE A 267 -17.15 -22.91 4.47
C PHE A 267 -17.80 -24.30 4.38
N ILE A 268 -18.54 -24.73 5.42
CA ILE A 268 -19.20 -26.04 5.43
C ILE A 268 -20.60 -25.98 4.79
N LEU A 269 -21.28 -24.82 4.79
CA LEU A 269 -22.65 -24.74 4.27
C LEU A 269 -22.81 -24.90 2.75
N PRO A 270 -21.98 -24.30 1.87
CA PRO A 270 -22.19 -24.42 0.41
C PRO A 270 -21.79 -25.80 -0.14
N PHE A 271 -20.90 -26.54 0.54
CA PHE A 271 -20.52 -27.90 0.13
C PHE A 271 -21.60 -28.95 0.47
N VAL A 272 -22.32 -28.79 1.59
CA VAL A 272 -23.40 -29.71 1.97
C VAL A 272 -24.65 -29.52 1.10
N LEU A 273 -24.93 -28.28 0.67
CA LEU A 273 -26.06 -27.98 -0.23
C LEU A 273 -25.82 -28.41 -1.69
N SER A 274 -24.58 -28.34 -2.19
CA SER A 274 -24.23 -28.80 -3.54
C SER A 274 -24.19 -30.33 -3.66
N ALA A 275 -23.69 -31.04 -2.64
CA ALA A 275 -23.77 -32.50 -2.60
C ALA A 275 -25.22 -33.03 -2.49
N GLY A 276 -26.06 -32.36 -1.69
CA GLY A 276 -27.47 -32.70 -1.53
C GLY A 276 -28.30 -32.52 -2.80
N THR A 277 -28.04 -31.46 -3.57
CA THR A 277 -28.74 -31.18 -4.84
C THR A 277 -28.34 -32.14 -5.96
N VAL A 278 -27.07 -32.56 -6.03
CA VAL A 278 -26.62 -33.59 -6.98
C VAL A 278 -27.24 -34.96 -6.65
N LEU A 279 -27.33 -35.33 -5.37
CA LEU A 279 -27.94 -36.60 -4.96
C LEU A 279 -29.45 -36.63 -5.26
N LEU A 280 -30.18 -35.54 -4.97
CA LEU A 280 -31.61 -35.43 -5.27
C LEU A 280 -31.88 -35.51 -6.79
N SER A 281 -31.00 -34.89 -7.59
CA SER A 281 -31.10 -34.90 -9.05
C SER A 281 -30.90 -36.31 -9.64
N LEU A 282 -29.96 -37.09 -9.09
CA LEU A 282 -29.72 -38.48 -9.51
C LEU A 282 -30.87 -39.42 -9.09
N ILE A 283 -31.50 -39.18 -7.94
CA ILE A 283 -32.65 -39.96 -7.47
C ILE A 283 -33.88 -39.66 -8.34
N LEU A 284 -34.14 -38.40 -8.67
CA LEU A 284 -35.23 -38.00 -9.56
C LEU A 284 -35.04 -38.53 -11.00
N LEU A 285 -33.80 -38.57 -11.50
CA LEU A 285 -33.47 -39.16 -12.81
C LEU A 285 -33.69 -40.69 -12.85
N LYS A 286 -33.48 -41.39 -11.72
CA LYS A 286 -33.79 -42.83 -11.61
C LYS A 286 -35.29 -43.12 -11.48
N ALA A 287 -36.06 -42.23 -10.87
CA ALA A 287 -37.51 -42.38 -10.70
C ALA A 287 -38.33 -42.06 -11.98
N ILE A 288 -37.68 -41.51 -13.02
CA ILE A 288 -38.30 -41.12 -14.30
C ILE A 288 -37.99 -42.15 -15.42
N LYS A 289 -37.23 -43.22 -15.14
CA LYS A 289 -37.14 -44.42 -15.99
C LYS A 289 -38.16 -45.46 -15.56
#